data_AF-A0A534QSS0-F1
#
_entry.id   AF-A0A534QSS0-F1
#
_cell.length_a   1.000
_cell.length_b   1.000
_cell.length_c   1.000
_cell.angle_alpha   90.00
_cell.angle_beta   90.00
_cell.angle_gamma   90.00
#
_symmetry.space_group_name_H-M   'P 1'
#
loop_
_entity.id
_entity.type
_entity.pdbx_description
1 polymer ?
#
loop_
_entity_poly.entity_id
_entity_poly.type
_entity_poly.pdbx_seq_one_letter_code
_entity_poly.pdbx_strand_id
1 'polypeptide(L)'
;MRCPSCGHENRPSARFCEACGQPLAGRSGGDRRSYTPPHLAEKILASRSRLEGERKQVTVLFADVKGSMELAEQVDPEAWHHILDRFFAILAEGVHRFEGTINQFTGDGIMALFGAPIAHEDH
;
A
#
# COMPACT_ATOMS: atom_id res chain seq x y z
N MET A 1 26.52 -17.29 11.11
CA MET A 1 26.47 -16.88 9.68
C MET A 1 26.97 -15.44 9.56
N ARG A 2 27.79 -15.10 8.55
CA ARG A 2 28.28 -13.73 8.39
C ARG A 2 27.32 -12.87 7.59
N CYS A 3 27.15 -11.62 8.03
CA CYS A 3 26.36 -10.64 7.31
C CYS A 3 27.06 -10.25 5.99
N PRO A 4 26.40 -10.34 4.84
CA PRO A 4 27.00 -9.97 3.55
C PRO A 4 27.20 -8.45 3.42
N SER A 5 26.54 -7.63 4.23
CA SER A 5 26.65 -6.17 4.18
C SER A 5 27.72 -5.61 5.11
N CYS A 6 27.81 -6.09 6.36
CA CYS A 6 28.72 -5.52 7.35
C CYS A 6 29.75 -6.51 7.91
N GLY A 7 29.73 -7.77 7.47
CA GLY A 7 30.67 -8.80 7.91
C GLY A 7 30.46 -9.34 9.33
N HIS A 8 29.52 -8.78 10.10
CA HIS A 8 29.24 -9.20 11.47
C HIS A 8 28.83 -10.68 11.55
N GLU A 9 29.28 -11.37 12.60
CA GLU A 9 29.04 -12.79 12.81
C GLU A 9 27.76 -12.98 13.63
N ASN A 10 26.70 -13.45 12.98
CA ASN A 10 25.37 -13.58 13.57
C ASN A 10 25.07 -15.03 13.93
N ARG A 11 24.12 -15.20 14.86
CA ARG A 11 23.59 -16.53 15.23
C ARG A 11 23.01 -17.23 13.99
N PRO A 12 23.10 -18.57 13.89
CA PRO A 12 22.57 -19.30 12.73
C PRO A 12 21.07 -19.14 12.49
N SER A 13 20.30 -18.80 13.54
CA SER A 13 18.86 -18.54 13.48
C SER A 13 18.48 -17.06 13.34
N ALA A 14 19.46 -16.16 13.23
CA ALA A 14 19.22 -14.73 13.14
C ALA A 14 18.56 -14.37 11.80
N ARG A 15 17.36 -13.76 11.85
CA ARG A 15 16.64 -13.28 10.66
C ARG A 15 17.22 -11.98 10.10
N PHE A 16 17.73 -11.14 10.98
CA PHE A 16 18.35 -9.86 10.69
C PHE A 16 19.72 -9.80 11.36
N CYS A 17 20.60 -8.96 10.83
CA CYS A 17 21.90 -8.73 11.42
C CYS A 17 21.75 -7.98 12.75
N GLU A 18 22.32 -8.54 13.81
CA GLU A 18 22.28 -7.98 15.16
C GLU A 18 23.06 -6.65 15.29
N ALA A 19 23.92 -6.32 14.31
CA ALA A 19 24.70 -5.09 14.29
C ALA A 19 24.12 -4.01 13.36
N CYS A 20 23.72 -4.36 12.13
CA CYS A 20 23.30 -3.37 11.12
C CYS A 20 21.85 -3.53 10.62
N GLY A 21 21.12 -4.55 11.07
CA GLY A 21 19.73 -4.79 10.68
C GLY A 21 19.52 -5.44 9.31
N GLN A 22 20.57 -5.73 8.54
CA GLN A 22 20.47 -6.38 7.22
C GLN A 22 19.79 -7.76 7.31
N PRO A 23 18.82 -8.11 6.46
CA PRO A 23 18.24 -9.46 6.44
C PRO A 23 19.26 -10.51 5.99
N LEU A 24 19.34 -11.64 6.70
CA LEU A 24 20.43 -12.62 6.54
C LEU A 24 20.05 -13.90 5.78
N ALA A 25 18.76 -14.24 5.68
CA ALA A 25 18.27 -15.28 4.75
C ALA A 25 16.72 -15.26 4.58
N GLY A 26 16.29 -15.24 3.31
CA GLY A 26 15.47 -16.33 2.77
C GLY A 26 13.96 -16.38 3.01
N ARG A 27 13.30 -15.31 3.45
CA ARG A 27 11.86 -15.14 3.16
C ARG A 27 11.68 -13.78 2.50
N SER A 28 11.60 -13.80 1.17
CA SER A 28 10.86 -12.80 0.40
C SER A 28 9.61 -12.48 1.20
N GLY A 29 9.42 -11.19 1.50
CA GLY A 29 8.38 -10.71 2.38
C GLY A 29 7.07 -11.44 2.13
N GLY A 30 6.36 -11.78 3.21
CA GLY A 30 5.04 -12.37 3.13
C GLY A 30 4.25 -11.68 2.03
N ASP A 31 3.62 -12.50 1.20
CA ASP A 31 2.75 -12.17 0.08
C ASP A 31 1.74 -11.09 0.50
N ARG A 32 2.17 -9.83 0.46
CA ARG A 32 1.27 -8.68 0.32
C ARG A 32 0.78 -8.84 -1.10
N ARG A 33 -0.28 -9.65 -1.27
CA ARG A 33 -1.00 -9.85 -2.53
C ARG A 33 -0.98 -8.54 -3.28
N SER A 34 -0.05 -8.47 -4.22
CA SER A 34 0.23 -7.26 -4.97
C SER A 34 -0.90 -7.16 -5.97
N TYR A 35 -1.98 -6.47 -5.58
CA TYR A 35 -3.00 -5.96 -6.49
C TYR A 35 -2.40 -4.82 -7.33
N THR A 36 -1.14 -4.91 -7.72
CA THR A 36 -0.50 -3.92 -8.57
C THR A 36 -0.57 -4.48 -9.98
N PRO A 37 -1.44 -3.94 -10.84
CA PRO A 37 -1.47 -4.29 -12.25
C PRO A 37 -0.05 -4.28 -12.85
N PRO A 38 0.29 -5.22 -13.74
CA PRO A 38 1.65 -5.35 -14.29
C PRO A 38 2.18 -4.06 -14.93
N HIS A 39 1.29 -3.23 -15.50
CA HIS A 39 1.65 -1.92 -16.07
C HIS A 39 2.07 -0.88 -15.02
N LEU A 40 1.60 -1.00 -13.77
CA LEU A 40 2.03 -0.17 -12.64
C LEU A 40 3.39 -0.64 -12.10
N ALA A 41 3.63 -1.95 -12.06
CA ALA A 41 4.92 -2.50 -11.65
C ALA A 41 6.07 -2.10 -12.59
N GLU A 42 5.84 -2.12 -13.91
CA GLU A 42 6.81 -1.64 -14.90
C GLU A 42 7.11 -0.14 -14.76
N LYS A 43 6.08 0.69 -14.56
CA LYS A 43 6.29 2.14 -14.34
C LYS A 43 7.08 2.43 -13.06
N ILE A 44 6.84 1.69 -11.98
CA ILE A 44 7.58 1.81 -10.72
C ILE A 44 9.06 1.44 -10.91
N LEU A 45 9.34 0.35 -11.63
CA LEU A 45 10.71 -0.08 -11.95
C LEU A 45 11.43 0.84 -12.93
N ALA A 46 10.71 1.41 -13.90
CA ALA A 46 11.26 2.42 -14.82
C ALA A 46 11.60 3.73 -14.11
N SER A 47 10.87 4.06 -13.03
CA SER A 47 11.11 5.26 -12.20
C SER A 47 12.16 5.10 -11.11
N ARG A 48 12.95 4.02 -11.09
CA ARG A 48 14.00 3.79 -10.07
C ARG A 48 15.07 4.90 -10.03
N SER A 49 15.08 5.80 -11.02
CA SER A 49 15.88 7.04 -11.06
C SER A 49 15.29 8.23 -10.29
N ARG A 50 14.16 8.11 -9.58
CA ARG A 50 13.54 9.18 -8.75
C ARG A 50 13.47 8.84 -7.26
N LEU A 51 14.50 8.17 -6.71
CA LEU A 51 14.66 8.03 -5.25
C LEU A 51 14.94 9.37 -4.54
N GLU A 52 15.08 10.47 -5.28
CA GLU A 52 15.03 11.82 -4.74
C GLU A 52 13.56 12.19 -4.48
N GLY A 53 13.21 12.32 -3.20
CA GLY A 53 11.89 12.76 -2.79
C GLY A 53 11.49 14.05 -3.49
N GLU A 54 10.35 14.01 -4.19
CA GLU A 54 9.81 15.14 -4.94
C GLU A 54 8.79 15.93 -4.09
N ARG A 55 8.82 17.25 -4.20
CA ARG A 55 7.74 18.11 -3.70
C ARG A 55 6.75 18.36 -4.83
N LYS A 56 5.53 17.87 -4.69
CA LYS A 56 4.42 18.10 -5.63
C LYS A 56 3.18 18.56 -4.87
N GLN A 57 2.36 19.36 -5.53
CA GLN A 57 1.01 19.65 -5.06
C GLN A 57 0.14 18.43 -5.37
N VAL A 58 -0.57 17.94 -4.36
CA VAL A 58 -1.44 16.77 -4.47
C VAL A 58 -2.78 17.08 -3.83
N THR A 59 -3.82 16.40 -4.30
CA THR A 59 -5.14 16.42 -3.65
C THR A 59 -5.33 15.12 -2.89
N VAL A 60 -5.74 15.21 -1.63
CA VAL A 60 -6.05 14.05 -0.79
C VAL A 60 -7.56 13.96 -0.59
N LEU A 61 -8.15 12.81 -0.91
CA LEU A 61 -9.55 12.48 -0.66
C LEU A 61 -9.64 11.48 0.48
N PHE A 62 -10.52 11.78 1.44
CA PHE A 62 -10.96 10.83 2.46
C PHE A 62 -12.43 10.50 2.22
N ALA A 63 -12.78 9.22 2.27
CA ALA A 63 -14.15 8.74 2.16
C ALA A 63 -14.40 7.64 3.19
N ASP A 64 -15.56 7.70 3.84
CA ASP A 64 -15.92 6.81 4.95
C ASP A 64 -17.42 6.50 4.92
N VAL A 65 -17.81 5.33 5.44
CA VAL A 65 -19.20 4.91 5.56
C VAL A 65 -19.84 5.59 6.77
N LYS A 66 -20.87 6.40 6.50
CA LYS A 66 -21.66 7.02 7.57
C LYS A 66 -22.36 5.94 8.42
N GLY A 67 -22.20 6.01 9.74
CA GLY A 67 -22.85 5.07 10.67
C GLY A 67 -22.29 3.65 10.59
N SER A 68 -21.03 3.50 10.18
CA SER A 68 -20.36 2.20 10.00
C SER A 68 -20.42 1.30 11.24
N MET A 69 -20.20 1.86 12.44
CA MET A 69 -20.26 1.10 13.69
C MET A 69 -21.65 0.51 13.94
N GLU A 70 -22.68 1.34 13.84
CA GLU A 70 -24.08 0.92 14.04
C GLU A 70 -24.49 -0.14 13.02
N LEU A 71 -24.03 0.00 11.78
CA LEU A 71 -24.26 -0.97 10.73
C LEU A 71 -23.53 -2.28 11.03
N ALA A 72 -22.24 -2.22 11.36
CA ALA A 72 -21.42 -3.39 11.68
C ALA A 72 -21.92 -4.19 12.90
N GLU A 73 -22.59 -3.54 13.86
CA GLU A 73 -23.23 -4.22 15.00
C GLU A 73 -24.54 -4.92 14.63
N GLN A 74 -25.23 -4.45 13.59
CA GLN A 74 -26.53 -4.98 13.17
C GLN A 74 -26.44 -6.09 12.11
N VAL A 75 -25.32 -6.18 11.38
CA VAL A 75 -25.11 -7.22 10.37
C VAL A 75 -24.15 -8.28 10.87
N ASP A 76 -24.35 -9.52 10.39
CA ASP A 76 -23.36 -10.57 10.59
C ASP A 76 -21.99 -10.16 10.03
N PRO A 77 -20.86 -10.50 10.69
CA PRO A 77 -19.53 -10.13 10.23
C PRO A 77 -19.24 -10.52 8.79
N GLU A 78 -19.67 -11.70 8.31
CA GLU A 78 -19.44 -12.12 6.93
C GLU A 78 -20.21 -11.21 5.94
N ALA A 79 -21.45 -10.87 6.28
CA ALA A 79 -22.25 -9.94 5.50
C ALA A 79 -21.65 -8.52 5.50
N TRP A 80 -21.10 -8.07 6.62
CA TRP A 80 -20.41 -6.79 6.72
C TRP A 80 -19.18 -6.72 5.81
N HIS A 81 -18.36 -7.77 5.77
CA HIS A 81 -17.23 -7.86 4.84
C HIS A 81 -17.70 -7.79 3.38
N HIS A 82 -18.78 -8.48 3.01
CA HIS A 82 -19.32 -8.39 1.65
C HIS A 82 -19.80 -6.99 1.27
N ILE A 83 -20.38 -6.25 2.22
CA ILE A 83 -20.77 -4.84 2.01
C ILE A 83 -19.53 -3.98 1.78
N LEU A 84 -18.50 -4.12 2.62
CA LEU A 84 -17.26 -3.37 2.50
C LEU A 84 -16.50 -3.69 1.19
N ASP A 85 -16.42 -4.96 0.80
CA ASP A 85 -15.77 -5.37 -0.46
C ASP A 85 -16.44 -4.68 -1.66
N ARG A 86 -17.78 -4.66 -1.68
CA ARG A 86 -18.52 -3.99 -2.75
C ARG A 86 -18.36 -2.46 -2.69
N PHE A 87 -18.38 -1.88 -1.50
CA PHE A 87 -18.15 -0.45 -1.29
C PHE A 87 -16.76 -0.02 -1.78
N PHE A 88 -15.72 -0.76 -1.41
CA PHE A 88 -14.35 -0.50 -1.85
C PHE A 88 -14.16 -0.69 -3.35
N ALA A 89 -14.84 -1.66 -3.97
CA ALA A 89 -14.81 -1.81 -5.42
C ALA A 89 -15.37 -0.57 -6.14
N ILE A 90 -16.50 -0.04 -5.68
CA ILE A 90 -17.12 1.18 -6.24
C ILE A 90 -16.20 2.39 -6.06
N LEU A 91 -15.62 2.56 -4.87
CA LEU A 91 -14.70 3.66 -4.60
C LEU A 91 -13.42 3.55 -5.44
N ALA A 92 -12.85 2.35 -5.57
CA ALA A 92 -11.65 2.12 -6.36
C ALA A 92 -11.89 2.41 -7.84
N GLU A 93 -13.04 1.99 -8.39
CA GLU A 93 -13.44 2.33 -9.75
C GLU A 93 -13.54 3.84 -9.93
N GLY A 94 -14.19 4.55 -8.99
CA GLY A 94 -14.31 6.00 -9.01
C GLY A 94 -12.96 6.71 -8.95
N VAL A 95 -12.08 6.30 -8.02
CA VAL A 95 -10.74 6.89 -7.87
C VAL A 95 -9.90 6.66 -9.13
N HIS A 96 -9.85 5.44 -9.65
CA HIS A 96 -9.08 5.12 -10.85
C HIS A 96 -9.62 5.81 -12.11
N ARG A 97 -10.93 6.02 -12.21
CA ARG A 97 -11.56 6.76 -13.32
C ARG A 97 -11.01 8.19 -13.45
N PHE A 98 -10.63 8.80 -12.34
CA PHE A 98 -10.03 10.14 -12.31
C PHE A 98 -8.52 10.09 -12.06
N GLU A 99 -7.88 8.97 -12.42
CA GLU A 99 -6.42 8.77 -12.35
C GLU A 99 -5.83 8.94 -10.94
N GLY A 100 -6.67 8.82 -9.91
CA GLY A 100 -6.24 8.79 -8.52
C GLY A 100 -5.67 7.44 -8.13
N THR A 101 -4.94 7.41 -7.02
CA THR A 101 -4.38 6.20 -6.41
C THR A 101 -4.87 6.05 -4.98
N ILE A 102 -5.41 4.88 -4.61
CA ILE A 102 -5.71 4.57 -3.21
C ILE A 102 -4.39 4.35 -2.47
N ASN A 103 -4.09 5.21 -1.50
CA ASN A 103 -2.91 5.09 -0.68
C ASN A 103 -3.14 4.20 0.55
N GLN A 104 -4.34 4.24 1.12
CA GLN A 104 -4.67 3.50 2.34
C GLN A 104 -6.17 3.18 2.45
N PHE A 105 -6.47 2.04 3.07
CA PHE A 105 -7.81 1.70 3.58
C PHE A 105 -7.84 1.95 5.10
N THR A 106 -8.89 2.62 5.60
CA THR A 106 -9.00 3.07 6.99
C THR A 106 -10.01 2.26 7.80
N GLY A 107 -10.26 1.00 7.44
CA GLY A 107 -11.24 0.12 8.07
C GLY A 107 -12.54 0.09 7.30
N ASP A 108 -13.32 1.17 7.40
CA ASP A 108 -14.60 1.43 6.71
C ASP A 108 -14.48 2.49 5.60
N GLY A 109 -13.28 3.03 5.39
CA GLY A 109 -13.03 4.09 4.43
C GLY A 109 -11.74 3.92 3.63
N ILE A 110 -11.45 4.94 2.82
CA ILE A 110 -10.21 5.04 2.03
C ILE A 110 -9.58 6.43 2.13
N MET A 111 -8.28 6.47 1.87
CA MET A 111 -7.51 7.67 1.55
C MET A 111 -6.95 7.53 0.13
N ALA A 112 -7.39 8.41 -0.77
CA ALA A 112 -6.93 8.47 -2.15
C ALA A 112 -6.11 9.74 -2.42
N LEU A 113 -5.15 9.62 -3.32
CA LEU A 113 -4.26 10.69 -3.75
C LEU A 113 -4.48 10.96 -5.24
N PHE A 114 -4.54 12.22 -5.62
CA PHE A 114 -4.56 12.69 -7.00
C PHE A 114 -3.34 13.59 -7.24
N GLY A 115 -2.68 13.41 -8.38
CA GLY A 115 -1.40 14.06 -8.70
C GLY A 115 -0.15 13.32 -8.19
N ALA A 116 -0.32 12.11 -7.63
CA ALA A 116 0.76 11.19 -7.23
C ALA A 116 0.33 9.72 -7.36
N PRO A 117 1.22 8.77 -7.71
CA PRO A 117 2.65 8.91 -8.01
C PRO A 117 2.97 9.40 -9.43
N ILE A 118 1.97 9.43 -10.31
CA ILE A 118 2.07 9.98 -11.67
C ILE A 118 1.58 11.43 -11.59
N ALA A 119 2.41 12.38 -12.04
CA ALA A 119 2.02 13.78 -12.11
C ALA A 119 1.11 13.98 -13.32
N HIS A 120 -0.03 14.64 -13.10
CA HIS A 120 -0.83 15.24 -14.16
C HIS A 120 -0.56 16.74 -14.13
N GLU A 121 -0.16 17.33 -15.27
CA GLU A 121 0.15 18.77 -15.37
C GLU A 121 -1.11 19.65 -15.42
N ASP A 122 -2.30 19.05 -15.49
CA ASP A 122 -3.57 19.79 -15.46
C ASP A 122 -4.22 19.66 -14.08
N HIS A 123 -3.84 20.57 -13.17
CA HIS A 123 -4.57 20.91 -11.94
C HIS A 123 -5.17 22.31 -12.07
#